data_AF-A0A6C1QXL6-F1
#
_entry.id   AF-A0A6C1QXL6-F1
#
_cell.length_a   1.000
_cell.length_b   1.000
_cell.length_c   1.000
_cell.angle_alpha   90.00
_cell.angle_beta   90.00
_cell.angle_gamma   90.00
#
_symmetry.space_group_name_H-M   'P 1'
#
loop_
_entity.id
_entity.type
_entity.pdbx_description
1 polymer ?
#
loop_
_entity_poly.entity_id
_entity_poly.type
_entity_poly.pdbx_seq_one_letter_code
_entity_poly.pdbx_strand_id
1 'polypeptide(L)'
;MNCDCSSPRWGSPPAKTTEMLTRGSVTLAGVQVKEGDGTGNSGYGRWVRERLYCGLQEVGGVFTMTEPVQDSVFSRWGVVVFSYNRGEMLGNSIRSVMDCAPNLSLIVWDDRSEDPDTLAVLEEYRSRGVEVRSGVAQEGLRGGLYANMAAAMKLLLDRGVRYAVFTQDDVQFVRRVGADDLLRMEEAFASCPEIGEISVCFKAPSRAVLQYHERCGVYINPARHHSAVGAFDLQRLRDVGWQPVGSEERTDQLTRELGLKFAVHPFPFMMWLVNARTYGAHRGLANRFADRWMRYGFFPYRYMTDHEIEALKDRDVVAVPISPAVLSFAGEPPARPYSYIAAKRKLKKRGLWRYVIGLLSLTEKRQRGRLLRKAFSGLGGRDQ
;
A
#
# COMPACT_ATOMS: atom_id res chain seq x y z
N MET A 1 55.05 46.49 -28.77
CA MET A 1 54.52 47.82 -28.43
C MET A 1 54.35 47.84 -26.92
N ASN A 2 55.12 48.71 -26.27
CA ASN A 2 55.13 48.98 -24.83
C ASN A 2 53.89 49.76 -24.38
N CYS A 3 53.75 49.84 -23.06
CA CYS A 3 53.20 50.92 -22.21
C CYS A 3 52.04 50.47 -21.34
N ASP A 4 51.85 50.96 -20.12
CA ASP A 4 52.68 51.55 -19.07
C ASP A 4 51.76 51.67 -17.84
N CYS A 5 52.37 51.89 -16.69
CA CYS A 5 51.91 52.03 -15.32
C CYS A 5 50.65 52.91 -15.08
N SER A 6 49.86 52.53 -14.07
CA SER A 6 49.54 53.46 -12.95
C SER A 6 48.85 52.73 -11.79
N SER A 7 49.44 52.91 -10.61
CA SER A 7 48.84 52.66 -9.29
C SER A 7 48.35 53.99 -8.71
N PRO A 8 47.48 53.96 -7.67
CA PRO A 8 47.85 54.71 -6.47
C PRO A 8 47.52 54.01 -5.12
N ARG A 9 48.54 54.10 -4.26
CA ARG A 9 48.65 54.24 -2.79
C ARG A 9 47.44 54.03 -1.85
N TRP A 10 47.68 53.11 -0.91
CA TRP A 10 47.59 53.19 0.58
C TRP A 10 46.49 54.02 1.27
N GLY A 11 45.65 53.32 2.03
CA GLY A 11 45.00 53.80 3.26
C GLY A 11 45.04 52.70 4.34
N SER A 12 45.53 53.04 5.53
CA SER A 12 45.65 52.16 6.73
C SER A 12 44.33 52.12 7.53
N PRO A 13 44.17 51.16 8.48
CA PRO A 13 42.90 50.54 8.86
C PRO A 13 42.21 51.20 10.06
N PRO A 14 40.95 50.82 10.36
CA PRO A 14 40.47 50.87 11.73
C PRO A 14 40.18 49.47 12.31
N ALA A 15 40.67 49.33 13.54
CA ALA A 15 40.05 48.71 14.72
C ALA A 15 39.39 47.32 14.62
N LYS A 16 39.92 46.44 15.47
CA LYS A 16 39.27 45.25 16.01
C LYS A 16 37.84 45.55 16.49
N THR A 17 36.87 44.77 16.02
CA THR A 17 35.66 44.43 16.76
C THR A 17 35.59 42.91 16.86
N THR A 18 35.81 42.44 18.09
CA THR A 18 35.38 41.13 18.54
C THR A 18 33.87 41.18 18.69
N GLU A 19 33.10 40.47 17.86
CA GLU A 19 31.68 40.27 18.10
C GLU A 19 31.25 38.83 17.78
N MET A 20 30.29 38.40 18.58
CA MET A 20 29.97 37.02 18.93
C MET A 20 29.35 36.23 17.78
N LEU A 21 29.65 34.92 17.77
CA LEU A 21 28.88 33.88 17.10
C LEU A 21 27.37 34.08 17.35
N THR A 22 26.67 34.61 16.36
CA THR A 22 25.22 34.50 16.25
C THR A 22 24.90 33.47 15.18
N ARG A 23 23.97 32.57 15.52
CA ARG A 23 23.53 31.42 14.73
C ARG A 23 23.21 31.85 13.29
N GLY A 24 23.93 31.25 12.34
CA GLY A 24 23.77 31.55 10.92
C GLY A 24 22.41 31.09 10.39
N SER A 25 21.66 32.02 9.80
CA SER A 25 20.58 31.70 8.87
C SER A 25 21.17 31.28 7.53
N VAL A 26 20.85 30.07 7.06
CA VAL A 26 21.20 29.62 5.71
C VAL A 26 20.06 30.00 4.77
N THR A 27 20.36 30.82 3.76
CA THR A 27 19.41 31.12 2.68
C THR A 27 19.71 30.16 1.52
N LEU A 28 18.80 29.22 1.25
CA LEU A 28 18.88 28.29 0.13
C LEU A 28 17.66 28.50 -0.78
N ALA A 29 17.91 28.77 -2.07
CA ALA A 29 16.95 28.75 -3.17
C ALA A 29 15.55 29.35 -2.90
N GLY A 30 15.47 30.52 -2.28
CA GLY A 30 14.24 31.32 -2.24
C GLY A 30 13.11 30.80 -1.33
N VAL A 31 13.33 29.78 -0.51
CA VAL A 31 12.35 29.33 0.49
C VAL A 31 12.83 29.74 1.88
N GLN A 32 12.19 30.77 2.45
CA GLN A 32 12.37 31.08 3.87
C GLN A 32 11.57 30.08 4.72
N VAL A 33 12.28 29.16 5.38
CA VAL A 33 11.68 28.31 6.42
C VAL A 33 11.75 29.07 7.73
N LYS A 34 10.60 29.51 8.26
CA LYS A 34 10.52 30.07 9.62
C LYS A 34 10.78 28.95 10.63
N GLU A 35 11.71 29.18 11.55
CA GLU A 35 11.80 28.39 12.78
C GLU A 35 10.50 28.58 13.57
N GLY A 36 9.63 27.57 13.54
CA GLY A 36 8.47 27.47 14.41
C GLY A 36 8.95 27.20 15.84
N ASP A 37 8.50 28.06 16.74
CA ASP A 37 8.60 28.00 18.19
C ASP A 37 8.16 26.62 18.71
N GLY A 38 9.14 25.91 19.27
CA GLY A 38 9.02 24.53 19.67
C GLY A 38 7.99 24.30 20.79
N THR A 39 6.97 23.51 20.50
CA THR A 39 6.27 22.66 21.49
C THR A 39 5.71 21.34 20.93
N GLY A 40 5.75 21.10 19.60
CA GLY A 40 5.31 19.83 18.99
C GLY A 40 6.47 19.00 18.45
N ASN A 41 7.26 18.36 19.32
CA ASN A 41 8.37 17.51 18.91
C ASN A 41 7.85 16.11 18.52
N SER A 42 7.07 15.99 17.44
CA SER A 42 6.83 14.67 16.85
C SER A 42 8.16 14.19 16.26
N GLY A 43 8.65 13.03 16.73
CA GLY A 43 9.92 12.44 16.24
C GLY A 43 9.95 12.27 14.72
N TYR A 44 8.78 12.30 14.08
CA TYR A 44 8.58 12.30 12.64
C TYR A 44 9.25 13.49 11.93
N GLY A 45 8.95 14.73 12.33
CA GLY A 45 9.45 15.93 11.63
C GLY A 45 10.96 16.16 11.77
N ARG A 46 11.58 15.68 12.86
CA ARG A 46 13.04 15.70 13.01
C ARG A 46 13.73 14.68 12.10
N TRP A 47 13.25 13.44 12.09
CA TRP A 47 13.81 12.35 11.28
C TRP A 47 13.84 12.68 9.77
N VAL A 48 12.76 13.27 9.24
CA VAL A 48 12.65 13.63 7.81
C VAL A 48 13.71 14.66 7.40
N ARG A 49 13.93 15.69 8.24
CA ARG A 49 14.89 16.77 7.97
C ARG A 49 16.34 16.29 7.97
N GLU A 50 16.69 15.37 8.86
CA GLU A 50 18.07 14.90 8.97
C GLU A 50 18.48 14.01 7.79
N ARG A 51 17.56 13.27 7.16
CA ARG A 51 17.91 12.30 6.11
C ARG A 51 17.63 12.71 4.67
N LEU A 52 16.56 13.45 4.38
CA LEU A 52 16.26 13.86 2.99
C LEU A 52 17.30 14.85 2.42
N TYR A 53 18.07 15.52 3.28
CA TYR A 53 19.02 16.57 2.89
C TYR A 53 20.50 16.14 2.95
N CYS A 54 20.81 14.88 3.28
CA CYS A 54 22.21 14.40 3.42
C CYS A 54 22.90 14.02 2.09
N GLY A 55 22.51 14.61 0.95
CA GLY A 55 23.14 14.37 -0.36
C GLY A 55 24.45 15.14 -0.62
N LEU A 56 25.17 15.55 0.43
CA LEU A 56 26.40 16.33 0.29
C LEU A 56 27.61 15.39 0.33
N GLN A 57 28.27 15.22 -0.82
CA GLN A 57 29.55 14.53 -0.89
C GLN A 57 30.67 15.57 -1.07
N GLU A 58 31.68 15.54 -0.20
CA GLU A 58 32.86 16.38 -0.34
C GLU A 58 33.85 15.72 -1.30
N VAL A 59 34.10 16.36 -2.45
CA VAL A 59 35.10 15.92 -3.43
C VAL A 59 36.08 17.07 -3.64
N GLY A 60 37.29 16.93 -3.12
CA GLY A 60 38.35 17.94 -3.26
C GLY A 60 38.06 19.28 -2.55
N GLY A 61 37.37 19.26 -1.41
CA GLY A 61 37.00 20.47 -0.67
C GLY A 61 35.77 21.20 -1.22
N VAL A 62 35.08 20.62 -2.22
CA VAL A 62 33.82 21.13 -2.76
C VAL A 62 32.72 20.13 -2.43
N PHE A 63 31.67 20.59 -1.76
CA PHE A 63 30.46 19.79 -1.57
C PHE A 63 29.66 19.79 -2.87
N THR A 64 29.67 18.67 -3.57
CA THR A 64 28.79 18.44 -4.71
C THR A 64 27.53 17.73 -4.24
N MET A 65 26.37 18.27 -4.62
CA MET A 65 25.11 17.53 -4.54
C MET A 65 25.21 16.37 -5.52
N THR A 66 25.26 15.14 -5.01
CA THR A 66 24.88 13.98 -5.82
C THR A 66 23.37 14.10 -6.13
N GLU A 67 22.89 13.42 -7.18
CA GLU A 67 21.48 13.49 -7.63
C GLU A 67 20.50 13.64 -6.45
N PRO A 68 19.45 14.49 -6.56
CA PRO A 68 18.54 14.72 -5.45
C PRO A 68 18.05 13.37 -4.91
N VAL A 69 18.32 13.11 -3.62
CA VAL A 69 18.09 11.82 -2.93
C VAL A 69 16.69 11.27 -3.22
N GLN A 70 15.71 12.15 -3.42
CA GLN A 70 14.33 11.82 -3.77
C GLN A 70 14.20 11.02 -5.08
N ASP A 71 14.85 11.43 -6.16
CA ASP A 71 14.75 10.75 -7.46
C ASP A 71 15.37 9.35 -7.40
N SER A 72 16.42 9.19 -6.59
CA SER A 72 17.06 7.89 -6.36
C SER A 72 16.16 6.91 -5.60
N VAL A 73 15.29 7.39 -4.70
CA VAL A 73 14.44 6.51 -3.89
C VAL A 73 13.36 5.88 -4.76
N PHE A 74 12.64 6.68 -5.54
CA PHE A 74 11.53 6.17 -6.34
C PHE A 74 11.97 5.16 -7.42
N SER A 75 13.16 5.31 -8.00
CA SER A 75 13.68 4.39 -9.02
C SER A 75 13.97 2.98 -8.49
N ARG A 76 14.16 2.82 -7.17
CA ARG A 76 14.35 1.51 -6.52
C ARG A 76 13.05 0.77 -6.25
N TRP A 77 11.90 1.42 -6.43
CA TRP A 77 10.58 0.93 -6.07
C TRP A 77 9.69 0.74 -7.30
N GLY A 78 8.89 -0.34 -7.29
CA GLY A 78 7.83 -0.56 -8.26
C GLY A 78 6.52 -0.96 -7.60
N VAL A 79 5.42 -0.79 -8.31
CA VAL A 79 4.08 -1.27 -7.93
C VAL A 79 3.64 -2.32 -8.94
N VAL A 80 3.11 -3.44 -8.44
CA VAL A 80 2.51 -4.48 -9.28
C VAL A 80 1.08 -4.73 -8.84
N VAL A 81 0.12 -4.54 -9.75
CA VAL A 81 -1.31 -4.82 -9.54
C VAL A 81 -1.62 -6.18 -10.17
N PHE A 82 -1.93 -7.17 -9.36
CA PHE A 82 -2.40 -8.48 -9.84
C PHE A 82 -3.91 -8.46 -10.04
N SER A 83 -4.39 -8.94 -11.20
CA SER A 83 -5.82 -8.95 -11.49
C SER A 83 -6.31 -10.22 -12.17
N TYR A 84 -7.59 -10.53 -11.95
CA TYR A 84 -8.32 -11.51 -12.74
C TYR A 84 -9.83 -11.20 -12.75
N ASN A 85 -10.34 -10.90 -13.94
CA ASN A 85 -11.75 -10.74 -14.26
C ASN A 85 -12.52 -9.75 -13.35
N ARG A 86 -11.97 -8.56 -13.08
CA ARG A 86 -12.53 -7.57 -12.12
C ARG A 86 -12.46 -6.12 -12.62
N GLY A 87 -12.98 -5.84 -13.82
CA GLY A 87 -12.79 -4.56 -14.53
C GLY A 87 -12.98 -3.30 -13.67
N GLU A 88 -14.15 -3.13 -13.03
CA GLU A 88 -14.44 -1.94 -12.20
C GLU A 88 -13.45 -1.77 -11.03
N MET A 89 -13.04 -2.87 -10.38
CA MET A 89 -12.11 -2.82 -9.25
C MET A 89 -10.68 -2.57 -9.74
N LEU A 90 -10.27 -3.26 -10.81
CA LEU A 90 -8.97 -3.07 -11.44
C LEU A 90 -8.78 -1.61 -11.86
N GLY A 91 -9.79 -1.02 -12.51
CA GLY A 91 -9.75 0.37 -12.94
C GLY A 91 -9.60 1.34 -11.76
N ASN A 92 -10.19 1.04 -10.61
CA ASN A 92 -10.01 1.80 -9.38
C ASN A 92 -8.61 1.62 -8.77
N SER A 93 -8.11 0.38 -8.73
CA SER A 93 -6.77 0.06 -8.22
C SER A 93 -5.69 0.80 -9.02
N ILE A 94 -5.69 0.66 -10.35
CA ILE A 94 -4.73 1.33 -11.25
C ILE A 94 -4.79 2.85 -11.07
N ARG A 95 -6.00 3.44 -11.14
CA ARG A 95 -6.17 4.89 -10.96
C ARG A 95 -5.61 5.37 -9.64
N SER A 96 -5.91 4.64 -8.57
CA SER A 96 -5.42 5.01 -7.23
C SER A 96 -3.90 4.95 -7.13
N VAL A 97 -3.23 3.99 -7.79
CA VAL A 97 -1.76 3.98 -7.87
C VAL A 97 -1.26 5.21 -8.62
N MET A 98 -1.82 5.53 -9.78
CA MET A 98 -1.40 6.69 -10.57
C MET A 98 -1.57 8.00 -9.82
N ASP A 99 -2.65 8.15 -9.06
CA ASP A 99 -2.96 9.38 -8.31
C ASP A 99 -2.13 9.48 -7.01
N CYS A 100 -1.87 8.36 -6.33
CA CYS A 100 -1.22 8.34 -5.03
C CYS A 100 0.28 8.06 -5.08
N ALA A 101 0.78 7.41 -6.12
CA ALA A 101 2.19 7.06 -6.27
C ALA A 101 2.68 7.33 -7.71
N PRO A 102 2.50 8.55 -8.25
CA PRO A 102 2.83 8.87 -9.65
C PRO A 102 4.29 8.68 -10.02
N ASN A 103 5.20 8.71 -9.04
CA ASN A 103 6.64 8.56 -9.24
C ASN A 103 7.10 7.10 -9.21
N LEU A 104 6.23 6.15 -8.90
CA LEU A 104 6.57 4.72 -8.90
C LEU A 104 6.23 4.09 -10.25
N SER A 105 7.11 3.20 -10.71
CA SER A 105 6.80 2.37 -11.87
C SER A 105 5.59 1.47 -11.57
N LEU A 106 4.68 1.34 -12.53
CA LEU A 106 3.46 0.53 -12.38
C LEU A 106 3.39 -0.55 -13.46
N ILE A 107 3.22 -1.79 -13.03
CA ILE A 107 2.94 -2.94 -13.89
C ILE A 107 1.59 -3.54 -13.47
N VAL A 108 0.71 -3.78 -14.44
CA VAL A 108 -0.49 -4.59 -14.25
C VAL A 108 -0.19 -5.99 -14.72
N TRP A 109 -0.39 -6.97 -13.85
CA TRP A 109 -0.21 -8.39 -14.16
C TRP A 109 -1.57 -9.07 -14.18
N ASP A 110 -2.10 -9.24 -15.39
CA ASP A 110 -3.42 -9.81 -15.64
C ASP A 110 -3.34 -11.34 -15.80
N ASP A 111 -4.12 -12.08 -15.03
CA ASP A 111 -4.15 -13.56 -15.08
C ASP A 111 -5.04 -14.09 -16.21
N ARG A 112 -4.91 -13.50 -17.41
CA ARG A 112 -5.67 -13.82 -18.62
C ARG A 112 -7.17 -13.65 -18.40
N SER A 113 -7.56 -12.44 -18.04
CA SER A 113 -8.96 -12.08 -17.97
C SER A 113 -9.64 -12.26 -19.33
N GLU A 114 -10.87 -12.72 -19.30
CA GLU A 114 -11.70 -12.98 -20.47
C GLU A 114 -12.97 -12.13 -20.46
N ASP A 115 -13.32 -11.49 -19.33
CA ASP A 115 -14.49 -10.63 -19.29
C ASP A 115 -14.25 -9.29 -20.02
N PRO A 116 -15.24 -8.82 -20.79
CA PRO A 116 -15.10 -7.59 -21.57
C PRO A 116 -14.76 -6.34 -20.74
N ASP A 117 -15.25 -6.26 -19.50
CA ASP A 117 -15.04 -5.08 -18.65
C ASP A 117 -13.56 -4.97 -18.25
N THR A 118 -12.93 -6.08 -17.86
CA THR A 118 -11.49 -6.10 -17.58
C THR A 118 -10.67 -5.83 -18.83
N LEU A 119 -10.99 -6.47 -19.96
CA LEU A 119 -10.24 -6.25 -21.19
C LEU A 119 -10.29 -4.78 -21.64
N ALA A 120 -11.44 -4.12 -21.51
CA ALA A 120 -11.58 -2.70 -21.80
C ALA A 120 -10.70 -1.84 -20.89
N VAL A 121 -10.68 -2.12 -19.58
CA VAL A 121 -9.82 -1.39 -18.62
C VAL A 121 -8.34 -1.60 -18.92
N LEU A 122 -7.91 -2.82 -19.23
CA LEU A 122 -6.52 -3.11 -19.58
C LEU A 122 -6.08 -2.36 -20.84
N GLU A 123 -6.93 -2.30 -21.86
CA GLU A 123 -6.63 -1.55 -23.08
C GLU A 123 -6.59 -0.04 -22.84
N GLU A 124 -7.53 0.50 -22.06
CA GLU A 124 -7.53 1.91 -21.66
C GLU A 124 -6.19 2.28 -21.01
N TYR A 125 -5.75 1.55 -19.98
CA TYR A 125 -4.52 1.90 -19.26
C TYR A 125 -3.25 1.59 -20.04
N ARG A 126 -3.26 0.57 -20.92
CA ARG A 126 -2.17 0.35 -21.87
C ARG A 126 -1.99 1.55 -22.78
N SER A 127 -3.07 2.13 -23.29
CA SER A 127 -3.02 3.34 -24.14
C SER A 127 -2.48 4.56 -23.39
N ARG A 128 -2.55 4.57 -22.05
CA ARG A 128 -2.00 5.59 -21.16
C ARG A 128 -0.55 5.30 -20.71
N GLY A 129 0.09 4.28 -21.30
CA GLY A 129 1.49 3.92 -21.02
C GLY A 129 1.69 2.99 -19.83
N VAL A 130 0.62 2.45 -19.22
CA VAL A 130 0.76 1.44 -18.17
C VAL A 130 1.19 0.12 -18.78
N GLU A 131 2.25 -0.48 -18.23
CA GLU A 131 2.71 -1.78 -18.68
C GLU A 131 1.72 -2.86 -18.24
N VAL A 132 1.18 -3.61 -19.20
CA VAL A 132 0.28 -4.74 -18.94
C VAL A 132 0.97 -6.03 -19.36
N ARG A 133 1.08 -6.98 -18.42
CA ARG A 133 1.61 -8.33 -18.62
C ARG A 133 0.50 -9.36 -18.47
N SER A 134 0.59 -10.41 -19.27
CA SER A 134 -0.29 -11.58 -19.15
C SER A 134 0.38 -12.66 -18.31
N GLY A 135 -0.40 -13.25 -17.40
CA GLY A 135 0.02 -14.30 -16.51
C GLY A 135 0.23 -15.64 -17.18
N VAL A 136 0.85 -16.54 -16.42
CA VAL A 136 0.98 -17.95 -16.78
C VAL A 136 -0.30 -18.64 -16.31
N ALA A 137 -1.09 -19.16 -17.25
CA ALA A 137 -2.28 -19.92 -16.89
C ALA A 137 -1.90 -21.11 -16.01
N GLN A 138 -2.53 -21.21 -14.84
CA GLN A 138 -2.46 -22.38 -13.98
C GLN A 138 -3.87 -22.76 -13.50
N GLU A 139 -4.13 -24.06 -13.44
CA GLU A 139 -5.40 -24.60 -12.94
C GLU A 139 -5.49 -24.46 -11.41
N GLY A 140 -6.57 -23.84 -10.87
CA GLY A 140 -6.81 -23.76 -9.43
C GLY A 140 -7.72 -22.61 -8.96
N LEU A 141 -8.19 -22.69 -7.70
CA LEU A 141 -9.13 -21.72 -7.08
C LEU A 141 -8.60 -20.28 -6.95
N ARG A 142 -7.28 -20.07 -7.04
CA ARG A 142 -6.62 -18.77 -6.93
C ARG A 142 -5.94 -18.31 -8.23
N GLY A 143 -6.18 -19.03 -9.34
CA GLY A 143 -5.50 -18.79 -10.60
C GLY A 143 -3.97 -18.88 -10.47
N GLY A 144 -3.28 -18.21 -11.37
CA GLY A 144 -1.83 -18.11 -11.43
C GLY A 144 -1.21 -17.08 -10.46
N LEU A 145 -1.94 -16.53 -9.47
CA LEU A 145 -1.48 -15.40 -8.63
C LEU A 145 -0.04 -15.57 -8.11
N TYR A 146 0.29 -16.70 -7.48
CA TYR A 146 1.62 -16.91 -6.91
C TYR A 146 2.71 -17.10 -7.97
N ALA A 147 2.37 -17.75 -9.10
CA ALA A 147 3.27 -17.84 -10.25
C ALA A 147 3.52 -16.46 -10.88
N ASN A 148 2.47 -15.65 -10.97
CA ASN A 148 2.52 -14.26 -11.44
C ASN A 148 3.34 -13.37 -10.51
N MET A 149 3.21 -13.54 -9.18
CA MET A 149 4.08 -12.87 -8.21
C MET A 149 5.55 -13.24 -8.40
N ALA A 150 5.88 -14.53 -8.52
CA ALA A 150 7.25 -14.98 -8.74
C ALA A 150 7.84 -14.40 -10.05
N ALA A 151 7.05 -14.41 -11.12
CA ALA A 151 7.45 -13.83 -12.41
C ALA A 151 7.64 -12.30 -12.33
N ALA A 152 6.78 -11.60 -11.58
CA ALA A 152 6.91 -10.16 -11.34
C ALA A 152 8.17 -9.81 -10.53
N MET A 153 8.47 -10.58 -9.47
CA MET A 153 9.69 -10.40 -8.68
C MET A 153 10.93 -10.54 -9.57
N LYS A 154 10.97 -11.58 -10.41
CA LYS A 154 12.09 -11.79 -11.34
C LYS A 154 12.23 -10.62 -12.32
N LEU A 155 11.13 -10.20 -12.96
CA LEU A 155 11.14 -9.09 -13.91
C LEU A 155 11.66 -7.79 -13.28
N LEU A 156 11.22 -7.48 -12.06
CA LEU A 156 11.63 -6.27 -11.36
C LEU A 156 13.13 -6.33 -10.99
N LEU A 157 13.61 -7.46 -10.48
CA LEU A 157 15.03 -7.65 -10.19
C LEU A 157 15.91 -7.57 -11.44
N ASP A 158 15.47 -8.15 -12.56
CA ASP A 158 16.17 -8.06 -13.85
C ASP A 158 16.27 -6.60 -14.35
N ARG A 159 15.37 -5.71 -13.89
CA ARG A 159 15.35 -4.27 -14.18
C ARG A 159 16.10 -3.42 -13.14
N GLY A 160 16.72 -4.05 -12.14
CA GLY A 160 17.39 -3.34 -11.05
C GLY A 160 16.44 -2.73 -10.00
N VAL A 161 15.15 -3.05 -10.04
CA VAL A 161 14.18 -2.65 -9.01
C VAL A 161 14.37 -3.54 -7.80
N ARG A 162 14.68 -2.93 -6.65
CA ARG A 162 14.99 -3.66 -5.41
C ARG A 162 13.75 -3.93 -4.57
N TYR A 163 12.83 -2.99 -4.54
CA TYR A 163 11.64 -3.05 -3.70
C TYR A 163 10.37 -3.04 -4.54
N ALA A 164 9.34 -3.75 -4.08
CA ALA A 164 8.05 -3.73 -4.74
C ALA A 164 6.91 -3.61 -3.74
N VAL A 165 5.88 -2.86 -4.12
CA VAL A 165 4.56 -2.92 -3.50
C VAL A 165 3.68 -3.81 -4.38
N PHE A 166 3.32 -4.98 -3.87
CA PHE A 166 2.34 -5.84 -4.51
C PHE A 166 0.95 -5.52 -3.99
N THR A 167 0.01 -5.42 -4.92
CA THR A 167 -1.39 -5.12 -4.65
C THR A 167 -2.30 -5.94 -5.56
N GLN A 168 -3.60 -5.89 -5.30
CA GLN A 168 -4.61 -6.63 -6.05
C GLN A 168 -5.66 -5.67 -6.61
N ASP A 169 -6.44 -6.16 -7.56
CA ASP A 169 -7.52 -5.40 -8.18
C ASP A 169 -8.58 -4.90 -7.18
N ASP A 170 -8.79 -5.57 -6.04
CA ASP A 170 -9.72 -5.14 -4.99
C ASP A 170 -9.08 -4.29 -3.88
N VAL A 171 -7.89 -3.76 -4.11
CA VAL A 171 -7.17 -2.86 -3.19
C VAL A 171 -7.08 -1.47 -3.79
N GLN A 172 -7.21 -0.45 -2.93
CA GLN A 172 -7.12 0.96 -3.32
C GLN A 172 -6.01 1.65 -2.53
N PHE A 173 -5.19 2.47 -3.20
CA PHE A 173 -4.36 3.46 -2.55
C PHE A 173 -5.23 4.63 -2.08
N VAL A 174 -5.14 4.98 -0.80
CA VAL A 174 -6.05 5.95 -0.17
C VAL A 174 -5.37 7.26 0.21
N ARG A 175 -4.05 7.38 0.05
CA ARG A 175 -3.29 8.62 0.25
C ARG A 175 -2.01 8.60 -0.58
N ARG A 176 -1.42 9.77 -0.79
CA ARG A 176 -0.12 9.92 -1.46
C ARG A 176 0.99 9.16 -0.72
N VAL A 177 1.87 8.53 -1.50
CA VAL A 177 3.08 7.85 -1.06
C VAL A 177 4.27 8.78 -1.29
N GLY A 178 4.92 9.19 -0.21
CA GLY A 178 6.10 10.06 -0.26
C GLY A 178 7.40 9.27 -0.12
N ALA A 179 8.53 9.94 -0.40
CA ALA A 179 9.87 9.37 -0.18
C ALA A 179 10.06 8.90 1.27
N ASP A 180 9.48 9.62 2.25
CA ASP A 180 9.54 9.23 3.67
C ASP A 180 8.88 7.88 3.97
N ASP A 181 7.78 7.54 3.27
CA ASP A 181 7.14 6.24 3.43
C ASP A 181 8.09 5.13 2.95
N LEU A 182 8.71 5.34 1.79
CA LEU A 182 9.63 4.38 1.17
C LEU A 182 10.91 4.21 2.01
N LEU A 183 11.56 5.30 2.40
CA LEU A 183 12.78 5.30 3.22
C LEU A 183 12.56 4.61 4.58
N ARG A 184 11.40 4.78 5.20
CA ARG A 184 11.05 4.07 6.44
C ARG A 184 10.94 2.57 6.23
N MET A 185 10.36 2.13 5.12
CA MET A 185 10.31 0.71 4.79
C MET A 185 11.70 0.16 4.48
N GLU A 186 12.53 0.88 3.73
CA GLU A 186 13.94 0.51 3.49
C GLU A 186 14.71 0.37 4.82
N GLU A 187 14.54 1.31 5.74
CA GLU A 187 15.14 1.27 7.09
C GLU A 187 14.61 0.12 7.93
N ALA A 188 13.31 -0.16 7.87
CA ALA A 188 12.71 -1.30 8.59
C ALA A 188 13.29 -2.63 8.09
N PHE A 189 13.40 -2.81 6.77
CA PHE A 189 14.07 -3.97 6.19
C PHE A 189 15.53 -4.02 6.66
N ALA A 190 16.30 -2.96 6.49
CA ALA A 190 17.72 -2.92 6.87
C ALA A 190 17.97 -3.21 8.36
N SER A 191 17.14 -2.63 9.24
CA SER A 191 17.30 -2.75 10.68
C SER A 191 16.91 -4.12 11.23
N CYS A 192 16.04 -4.83 10.52
CA CYS A 192 15.46 -6.10 10.97
C CYS A 192 15.48 -7.11 9.80
N PRO A 193 16.60 -7.87 9.67
CA PRO A 193 16.81 -8.81 8.58
C PRO A 193 15.72 -9.89 8.46
N GLU A 194 15.03 -10.20 9.56
CA GLU A 194 13.95 -11.18 9.54
C GLU A 194 12.65 -10.65 8.92
N ILE A 195 12.51 -9.34 8.68
CA ILE A 195 11.32 -8.83 8.01
C ILE A 195 11.42 -9.18 6.52
N GLY A 196 10.52 -10.06 6.06
CA GLY A 196 10.37 -10.42 4.65
C GLY A 196 9.32 -9.58 3.92
N GLU A 197 8.32 -9.09 4.66
CA GLU A 197 7.19 -8.36 4.11
C GLU A 197 6.69 -7.29 5.09
N ILE A 198 6.33 -6.11 4.57
CA ILE A 198 5.69 -5.03 5.32
C ILE A 198 4.31 -4.76 4.72
N SER A 199 3.24 -5.07 5.45
CA SER A 199 1.89 -4.68 5.04
C SER A 199 1.71 -3.18 5.16
N VAL A 200 1.38 -2.54 4.05
CA VAL A 200 1.07 -1.10 3.96
C VAL A 200 -0.44 -0.83 3.90
N CYS A 201 -1.25 -1.84 4.24
CA CYS A 201 -2.68 -1.73 4.31
C CYS A 201 -3.16 -1.30 5.69
N PHE A 202 -4.17 -0.43 5.74
CA PHE A 202 -4.92 -0.17 6.97
C PHE A 202 -5.47 -1.48 7.54
N LYS A 203 -5.54 -1.59 8.87
CA LYS A 203 -6.06 -2.80 9.50
C LYS A 203 -7.58 -2.76 9.58
N ALA A 204 -8.22 -3.81 9.10
CA ALA A 204 -9.60 -4.09 9.46
C ALA A 204 -9.69 -4.37 10.97
N PRO A 205 -10.84 -4.10 11.62
CA PRO A 205 -11.07 -4.49 13.01
C PRO A 205 -10.77 -5.98 13.21
N SER A 206 -9.81 -6.27 14.08
CA SER A 206 -9.30 -7.62 14.32
C SER A 206 -8.96 -7.77 15.80
N ARG A 207 -8.99 -9.02 16.29
CA ARG A 207 -8.49 -9.37 17.63
C ARG A 207 -6.98 -9.61 17.65
N ALA A 208 -6.32 -9.56 16.49
CA ALA A 208 -4.88 -9.76 16.41
C ALA A 208 -4.16 -8.63 17.14
N VAL A 209 -3.34 -9.00 18.12
CA VAL A 209 -2.48 -8.07 18.86
C VAL A 209 -1.25 -7.83 18.01
N LEU A 210 -1.09 -6.59 17.55
CA LEU A 210 0.12 -6.13 16.88
C LEU A 210 1.03 -5.49 17.92
N GLN A 211 2.31 -5.81 17.87
CA GLN A 211 3.31 -5.26 18.79
C GLN A 211 4.19 -4.29 18.04
N TYR A 212 4.26 -3.04 18.50
CA TYR A 212 5.18 -2.07 17.92
C TYR A 212 6.63 -2.43 18.26
N HIS A 213 7.47 -2.52 17.24
CA HIS A 213 8.87 -2.90 17.37
C HIS A 213 9.75 -1.69 17.11
N GLU A 214 10.15 -1.00 18.18
CA GLU A 214 10.83 0.31 18.13
C GLU A 214 12.04 0.33 17.18
N ARG A 215 12.92 -0.67 17.30
CA ARG A 215 14.11 -0.79 16.42
C ARG A 215 13.77 -0.82 14.93
N CYS A 216 12.66 -1.46 14.55
CA CYS A 216 12.29 -1.61 13.14
C CYS A 216 11.34 -0.48 12.68
N GLY A 217 10.76 0.30 13.60
CA GLY A 217 9.74 1.30 13.27
C GLY A 217 8.46 0.72 12.65
N VAL A 218 8.12 -0.54 12.94
CA VAL A 218 6.95 -1.24 12.40
C VAL A 218 6.21 -2.02 13.49
N TYR A 219 4.97 -2.44 13.21
CA TYR A 219 4.34 -3.46 14.05
C TYR A 219 4.65 -4.86 13.54
N ILE A 220 4.83 -5.81 14.46
CA ILE A 220 4.98 -7.23 14.15
C ILE A 220 3.68 -7.96 14.47
N ASN A 221 3.26 -8.84 13.56
CA ASN A 221 2.16 -9.76 13.80
C ASN A 221 2.73 -11.18 14.05
N PRO A 222 2.75 -11.68 15.30
CA PRO A 222 3.31 -13.00 15.58
C PRO A 222 2.46 -14.14 14.98
N ALA A 223 1.20 -13.90 14.62
CA ALA A 223 0.28 -14.92 14.15
C ALA A 223 0.25 -15.09 12.62
N ARG A 224 0.95 -14.26 11.86
CA ARG A 224 0.94 -14.28 10.40
C ARG A 224 2.36 -14.09 9.88
N HIS A 225 2.72 -14.80 8.80
CA HIS A 225 4.05 -14.71 8.21
C HIS A 225 4.00 -14.16 6.78
N HIS A 226 2.85 -14.23 6.09
CA HIS A 226 2.73 -13.73 4.70
C HIS A 226 1.37 -13.12 4.32
N SER A 227 1.37 -12.14 3.42
CA SER A 227 0.22 -11.69 2.62
C SER A 227 0.61 -11.48 1.15
N ALA A 228 -0.33 -11.67 0.22
CA ALA A 228 -0.12 -11.37 -1.20
C ALA A 228 -0.09 -9.86 -1.50
N VAL A 229 -0.38 -9.00 -0.51
CA VAL A 229 -0.46 -7.54 -0.64
C VAL A 229 0.41 -6.88 0.43
N GLY A 230 1.42 -6.13 0.01
CA GLY A 230 2.42 -5.54 0.89
C GLY A 230 3.62 -5.00 0.14
N ALA A 231 4.59 -4.47 0.89
CA ALA A 231 5.91 -4.10 0.42
C ALA A 231 6.92 -5.22 0.68
N PHE A 232 7.84 -5.43 -0.26
CA PHE A 232 8.82 -6.52 -0.27
C PHE A 232 10.22 -6.00 -0.64
N ASP A 233 11.27 -6.48 0.05
CA ASP A 233 12.66 -6.40 -0.42
C ASP A 233 12.92 -7.62 -1.32
N LEU A 234 12.83 -7.41 -2.63
CA LEU A 234 12.90 -8.49 -3.61
C LEU A 234 14.27 -9.19 -3.59
N GLN A 235 15.32 -8.40 -3.39
CA GLN A 235 16.70 -8.89 -3.35
C GLN A 235 16.89 -9.83 -2.16
N ARG A 236 16.44 -9.41 -0.97
CA ARG A 236 16.48 -10.24 0.24
C ARG A 236 15.72 -11.55 0.07
N LEU A 237 14.51 -11.48 -0.48
CA LEU A 237 13.68 -12.66 -0.68
C LEU A 237 14.33 -13.65 -1.64
N ARG A 238 14.96 -13.15 -2.71
CA ARG A 238 15.79 -14.00 -3.60
C ARG A 238 16.94 -14.65 -2.84
N ASP A 239 17.67 -13.87 -2.03
CA ASP A 239 18.90 -14.32 -1.36
C ASP A 239 18.63 -15.40 -0.31
N VAL A 240 17.47 -15.37 0.34
CA VAL A 240 17.04 -16.42 1.28
C VAL A 240 16.27 -17.56 0.60
N GLY A 241 16.18 -17.57 -0.74
CA GLY A 241 15.47 -18.60 -1.50
C GLY A 241 13.96 -18.58 -1.32
N TRP A 242 13.39 -17.45 -0.86
CA TRP A 242 11.95 -17.30 -0.75
C TRP A 242 11.33 -17.10 -2.13
N GLN A 243 10.29 -17.86 -2.41
CA GLN A 243 9.44 -17.68 -3.58
C GLN A 243 7.98 -18.02 -3.23
N PRO A 244 7.00 -17.33 -3.81
CA PRO A 244 5.60 -17.68 -3.58
C PRO A 244 5.27 -19.07 -4.15
N VAL A 245 4.61 -19.93 -3.37
CA VAL A 245 4.43 -21.37 -3.71
C VAL A 245 2.98 -21.82 -3.65
N GLY A 246 2.28 -21.77 -4.78
CA GLY A 246 1.01 -22.47 -5.07
C GLY A 246 -0.23 -22.08 -4.27
N SER A 247 -0.13 -21.83 -2.96
CA SER A 247 -1.21 -21.41 -2.08
C SER A 247 -0.68 -20.49 -0.97
N GLU A 248 -1.60 -19.74 -0.34
CA GLU A 248 -1.27 -18.86 0.79
C GLU A 248 -0.79 -19.64 2.00
N GLU A 249 -1.34 -20.82 2.24
CA GLU A 249 -0.95 -21.68 3.35
C GLU A 249 0.47 -22.20 3.16
N ARG A 250 0.79 -22.70 1.96
CA ARG A 250 2.15 -23.15 1.63
C ARG A 250 3.15 -22.00 1.64
N THR A 251 2.74 -20.83 1.15
CA THR A 251 3.62 -19.64 1.15
C THR A 251 3.85 -19.13 2.58
N ASP A 252 2.82 -19.07 3.43
CA ASP A 252 2.97 -18.71 4.86
C ASP A 252 3.86 -19.72 5.59
N GLN A 253 3.70 -21.01 5.31
CA GLN A 253 4.56 -22.07 5.85
C GLN A 253 6.03 -21.88 5.43
N LEU A 254 6.32 -21.72 4.13
CA LEU A 254 7.68 -21.48 3.65
C LEU A 254 8.29 -20.21 4.28
N THR A 255 7.48 -19.15 4.39
CA THR A 255 7.92 -17.88 5.02
C THR A 255 8.34 -18.11 6.47
N ARG A 256 7.58 -18.94 7.21
CA ARG A 256 7.92 -19.33 8.58
C ARG A 256 9.16 -20.20 8.66
N GLU A 257 9.31 -21.18 7.77
CA GLU A 257 10.47 -22.07 7.71
C GLU A 257 11.78 -21.30 7.45
N LEU A 258 11.71 -20.23 6.66
CA LEU A 258 12.82 -19.31 6.40
C LEU A 258 13.04 -18.27 7.51
N GLY A 259 12.27 -18.32 8.61
CA GLY A 259 12.39 -17.40 9.74
C GLY A 259 11.95 -15.96 9.42
N LEU A 260 11.24 -15.75 8.32
CA LEU A 260 10.77 -14.43 7.91
C LEU A 260 9.50 -14.04 8.68
N LYS A 261 9.39 -12.76 9.01
CA LYS A 261 8.28 -12.15 9.74
C LYS A 261 7.47 -11.21 8.85
N PHE A 262 6.18 -11.16 9.14
CA PHE A 262 5.25 -10.19 8.58
C PHE A 262 5.16 -8.96 9.48
N ALA A 263 5.51 -7.82 8.91
CA ALA A 263 5.39 -6.53 9.55
C ALA A 263 4.19 -5.73 9.03
N VAL A 264 3.86 -4.64 9.72
CA VAL A 264 2.82 -3.69 9.35
C VAL A 264 3.40 -2.29 9.48
N HIS A 265 3.29 -1.52 8.41
CA HIS A 265 3.73 -0.13 8.40
C HIS A 265 2.84 0.71 9.33
N PRO A 266 3.41 1.56 10.22
CA PRO A 266 2.63 2.50 11.02
C PRO A 266 1.87 3.53 10.19
N PHE A 267 2.26 3.83 8.96
CA PHE A 267 1.59 4.81 8.12
C PHE A 267 1.07 4.09 6.88
N PRO A 268 -0.02 3.31 6.98
CA PRO A 268 -0.57 2.62 5.82
C PRO A 268 -1.05 3.61 4.76
N PHE A 269 -1.05 3.18 3.50
CA PHE A 269 -1.53 3.95 2.36
C PHE A 269 -2.43 3.15 1.42
N MET A 270 -2.69 1.87 1.72
CA MET A 270 -3.61 1.01 0.97
C MET A 270 -4.78 0.52 1.82
N MET A 271 -5.90 0.14 1.20
CA MET A 271 -6.98 -0.58 1.87
C MET A 271 -7.75 -1.47 0.89
N TRP A 272 -8.11 -2.68 1.33
CA TRP A 272 -9.06 -3.54 0.60
C TRP A 272 -10.44 -2.88 0.53
N LEU A 273 -11.07 -2.93 -0.65
CA LEU A 273 -12.44 -2.52 -0.83
C LEU A 273 -13.37 -3.40 0.02
N VAL A 274 -14.27 -2.75 0.76
CA VAL A 274 -15.28 -3.44 1.56
C VAL A 274 -16.38 -3.99 0.66
N ASN A 275 -16.92 -5.14 1.06
CA ASN A 275 -18.03 -5.81 0.39
C ASN A 275 -17.82 -5.95 -1.13
N ALA A 276 -16.56 -6.13 -1.54
CA ALA A 276 -16.17 -6.30 -2.93
C ALA A 276 -16.86 -7.54 -3.51
N ARG A 277 -17.61 -7.36 -4.60
CA ARG A 277 -18.20 -8.47 -5.37
C ARG A 277 -17.12 -9.47 -5.77
N THR A 278 -17.45 -10.75 -5.74
CA THR A 278 -16.56 -11.76 -6.34
C THR A 278 -16.87 -11.93 -7.81
N TYR A 279 -15.84 -11.93 -8.65
CA TYR A 279 -15.93 -12.20 -10.08
C TYR A 279 -15.22 -13.52 -10.45
N GLY A 280 -15.47 -14.02 -11.68
CA GLY A 280 -14.89 -15.24 -12.25
C GLY A 280 -15.91 -16.24 -12.80
N ALA A 281 -15.46 -17.17 -13.64
CA ALA A 281 -16.25 -18.20 -14.36
C ALA A 281 -17.16 -19.06 -13.45
N HIS A 282 -16.88 -19.13 -12.15
CA HIS A 282 -17.69 -19.86 -11.17
C HIS A 282 -18.79 -19.00 -10.49
N ARG A 283 -19.13 -17.84 -11.05
CA ARG A 283 -20.19 -16.96 -10.52
C ARG A 283 -21.59 -17.49 -10.87
N GLY A 284 -21.92 -18.66 -10.32
CA GLY A 284 -23.27 -19.20 -10.38
C GLY A 284 -24.31 -18.24 -9.79
N LEU A 285 -25.58 -18.46 -10.13
CA LEU A 285 -26.72 -17.63 -9.69
C LEU A 285 -26.75 -17.38 -8.17
N ALA A 286 -26.32 -18.36 -7.37
CA ALA A 286 -26.26 -18.24 -5.92
C ALA A 286 -25.25 -17.17 -5.43
N ASN A 287 -24.13 -16.99 -6.12
CA ASN A 287 -23.16 -15.92 -5.80
C ASN A 287 -23.76 -14.54 -6.13
N ARG A 288 -24.39 -14.41 -7.30
CA ARG A 288 -25.07 -13.16 -7.71
C ARG A 288 -26.19 -12.80 -6.74
N PHE A 289 -26.97 -13.79 -6.31
CA PHE A 289 -28.02 -13.61 -5.30
C PHE A 289 -27.43 -13.18 -3.96
N ALA A 290 -26.38 -13.86 -3.48
CA ALA A 290 -25.71 -13.50 -2.23
C ALA A 290 -25.16 -12.08 -2.26
N ASP A 291 -24.51 -11.68 -3.36
CA ASP A 291 -23.99 -10.32 -3.52
C ASP A 291 -25.12 -9.30 -3.49
N ARG A 292 -26.20 -9.52 -4.24
CA ARG A 292 -27.36 -8.62 -4.27
C ARG A 292 -28.03 -8.52 -2.90
N TRP A 293 -28.25 -9.65 -2.23
CA TRP A 293 -28.91 -9.69 -0.93
C TRP A 293 -28.08 -9.03 0.17
N MET A 294 -26.77 -9.24 0.17
CA MET A 294 -25.85 -8.66 1.14
C MET A 294 -25.35 -7.25 0.76
N ARG A 295 -25.87 -6.65 -0.33
CA ARG A 295 -25.45 -5.37 -0.90
C ARG A 295 -23.92 -5.30 -1.13
N TYR A 296 -23.34 -6.38 -1.67
CA TYR A 296 -21.96 -6.36 -2.17
C TYR A 296 -21.90 -5.64 -3.52
N GLY A 297 -20.85 -4.84 -3.68
CA GLY A 297 -20.77 -3.82 -4.72
C GLY A 297 -19.37 -3.29 -4.89
N PHE A 298 -19.32 -2.07 -5.40
CA PHE A 298 -18.13 -1.26 -5.53
C PHE A 298 -18.27 -0.05 -4.61
N PHE A 299 -17.41 0.00 -3.60
CA PHE A 299 -17.46 1.00 -2.52
C PHE A 299 -16.06 1.61 -2.35
N PRO A 300 -15.62 2.47 -3.29
CA PRO A 300 -14.31 3.08 -3.22
C PRO A 300 -14.20 4.01 -2.02
N TYR A 301 -12.99 4.09 -1.46
CA TYR A 301 -12.68 5.06 -0.42
C TYR A 301 -12.46 6.44 -1.04
N ARG A 302 -12.73 7.49 -0.26
CA ARG A 302 -12.24 8.83 -0.58
C ARG A 302 -10.74 8.87 -0.30
N TYR A 303 -9.98 9.59 -1.13
CA TYR A 303 -8.59 9.89 -0.80
C TYR A 303 -8.51 10.74 0.47
N MET A 304 -7.55 10.43 1.33
CA MET A 304 -7.24 11.22 2.52
C MET A 304 -6.77 12.62 2.08
N THR A 305 -7.23 13.63 2.78
CA THR A 305 -6.72 15.00 2.68
C THR A 305 -5.35 15.11 3.33
N ASP A 306 -4.59 16.17 3.01
CA ASP A 306 -3.29 16.41 3.61
C ASP A 306 -3.39 16.51 5.15
N HIS A 307 -4.42 17.17 5.68
CA HIS A 307 -4.70 17.22 7.12
C HIS A 307 -4.94 15.83 7.74
N GLU A 308 -5.68 14.94 7.06
CA GLU A 308 -5.89 13.56 7.53
C GLU A 308 -4.59 12.75 7.50
N ILE A 309 -3.72 13.00 6.53
CA ILE A 309 -2.39 12.36 6.43
C ILE A 309 -1.47 12.85 7.54
N GLU A 310 -1.46 14.16 7.84
CA GLU A 310 -0.72 14.75 8.96
C GLU A 310 -1.21 14.18 10.29
N ALA A 311 -2.52 14.15 10.52
CA ALA A 311 -3.10 13.55 11.72
C ALA A 311 -2.76 12.06 11.87
N LEU A 312 -2.72 11.30 10.75
CA LEU A 312 -2.25 9.92 10.77
C LEU A 312 -0.77 9.84 11.17
N LYS A 313 0.08 10.75 10.71
CA LYS A 313 1.52 10.75 10.99
C LYS A 313 1.86 11.23 12.41
N ASP A 314 1.09 12.14 12.97
CA ASP A 314 1.30 12.72 14.30
C ASP A 314 0.67 11.91 15.45
N ARG A 315 -0.18 10.93 15.15
CA ARG A 315 -0.76 10.05 16.18
C ARG A 315 0.33 9.31 16.97
N ASP A 316 -0.04 8.81 18.15
CA ASP A 316 0.78 7.83 18.87
C ASP A 316 0.98 6.55 18.02
N VAL A 317 2.24 6.27 17.66
CA VAL A 317 2.61 5.12 16.85
C VAL A 317 2.33 3.79 17.54
N VAL A 318 2.06 3.74 18.85
CA VAL A 318 1.59 2.52 19.52
C VAL A 318 0.14 2.21 19.13
N ALA A 319 -0.65 3.22 18.77
CA ALA A 319 -2.03 3.05 18.30
C ALA A 319 -2.06 2.63 16.82
N VAL A 320 -2.51 1.40 16.57
CA VAL A 320 -2.67 0.85 15.21
C VAL A 320 -3.79 1.60 14.47
N PRO A 321 -3.55 2.11 13.26
CA PRO A 321 -4.59 2.77 12.48
C PRO A 321 -5.60 1.76 11.91
N ILE A 322 -6.81 1.74 12.47
CA ILE A 322 -7.91 0.86 12.07
C ILE A 322 -8.81 1.56 11.04
N SER A 323 -9.07 0.88 9.91
CA SER A 323 -9.67 1.50 8.73
C SER A 323 -11.01 2.24 8.96
N PRO A 324 -12.01 1.71 9.71
CA PRO A 324 -13.30 2.39 9.84
C PRO A 324 -13.24 3.64 10.71
N ALA A 325 -12.14 3.87 11.43
CA ALA A 325 -11.91 5.07 12.23
C ALA A 325 -11.16 6.18 11.44
N VAL A 326 -10.48 5.83 10.35
CA VAL A 326 -9.61 6.75 9.60
C VAL A 326 -10.10 7.01 8.18
N LEU A 327 -10.75 6.02 7.56
CA LEU A 327 -11.14 6.09 6.15
C LEU A 327 -12.63 6.38 5.99
N SER A 328 -12.95 7.15 4.94
CA SER A 328 -14.31 7.45 4.51
C SER A 328 -14.55 6.97 3.07
N PHE A 329 -15.81 6.80 2.69
CA PHE A 329 -16.20 6.37 1.34
C PHE A 329 -16.40 7.57 0.43
N ALA A 330 -16.13 7.40 -0.87
CA ALA A 330 -16.37 8.45 -1.87
C ALA A 330 -17.87 8.64 -2.19
N GLY A 331 -18.73 7.74 -1.71
CA GLY A 331 -20.19 7.78 -1.88
C GLY A 331 -20.92 7.16 -0.69
N GLU A 332 -22.12 6.62 -0.94
CA GLU A 332 -22.90 5.94 0.12
C GLU A 332 -22.10 4.74 0.67
N PRO A 333 -21.86 4.67 2.00
CA PRO A 333 -21.15 3.54 2.59
C PRO A 333 -21.98 2.24 2.46
N PRO A 334 -21.34 1.07 2.36
CA PRO A 334 -22.08 -0.19 2.39
C PRO A 334 -22.76 -0.43 3.74
N ALA A 335 -23.75 -1.31 3.76
CA ALA A 335 -24.39 -1.73 4.99
C ALA A 335 -23.38 -2.41 5.95
N ARG A 336 -23.40 -1.99 7.23
CA ARG A 336 -22.62 -2.61 8.29
C ARG A 336 -23.18 -3.99 8.68
N PRO A 337 -22.35 -4.91 9.22
CA PRO A 337 -20.90 -4.78 9.37
C PRO A 337 -20.19 -4.96 8.03
N TYR A 338 -19.16 -4.13 7.81
CA TYR A 338 -18.28 -4.21 6.64
C TYR A 338 -17.61 -5.59 6.58
N SER A 339 -17.35 -6.07 5.37
CA SER A 339 -16.74 -7.36 5.16
C SER A 339 -15.70 -7.32 4.05
N TYR A 340 -14.52 -7.83 4.36
CA TYR A 340 -13.40 -7.99 3.43
C TYR A 340 -13.30 -9.43 2.91
N ILE A 341 -14.41 -10.18 2.99
CA ILE A 341 -14.50 -11.55 2.47
C ILE A 341 -15.71 -11.68 1.55
N ALA A 342 -15.64 -12.60 0.61
CA ALA A 342 -16.72 -12.94 -0.31
C ALA A 342 -18.08 -13.15 0.40
N ALA A 343 -19.17 -12.64 -0.20
CA ALA A 343 -20.54 -12.71 0.36
C ALA A 343 -20.96 -14.14 0.70
N LYS A 344 -20.71 -15.09 -0.21
CA LYS A 344 -21.00 -16.52 0.01
C LYS A 344 -20.28 -17.08 1.25
N ARG A 345 -19.02 -16.71 1.47
CA ARG A 345 -18.25 -17.14 2.66
C ARG A 345 -18.84 -16.53 3.94
N LYS A 346 -19.26 -15.27 3.89
CA LYS A 346 -19.97 -14.61 5.00
C LYS A 346 -21.29 -15.31 5.33
N LEU A 347 -22.09 -15.65 4.32
CA LEU A 347 -23.35 -16.38 4.50
C LEU A 347 -23.16 -17.79 5.05
N LYS A 348 -22.13 -18.51 4.58
CA LYS A 348 -21.76 -19.83 5.13
C LYS A 348 -21.38 -19.74 6.61
N LYS A 349 -20.54 -18.78 6.99
CA LYS A 349 -20.14 -18.54 8.40
C LYS A 349 -21.34 -18.24 9.30
N ARG A 350 -22.40 -17.61 8.77
CA ARG A 350 -23.64 -17.33 9.50
C ARG A 350 -24.65 -18.49 9.49
N GLY A 351 -24.35 -19.62 8.87
CA GLY A 351 -25.32 -20.72 8.68
C GLY A 351 -26.48 -20.39 7.73
N LEU A 352 -26.50 -19.20 7.13
CA LEU A 352 -27.58 -18.71 6.27
C LEU A 352 -27.54 -19.31 4.86
N TRP A 353 -26.43 -19.93 4.48
CA TRP A 353 -26.28 -20.55 3.16
C TRP A 353 -27.31 -21.66 2.89
N ARG A 354 -27.70 -22.41 3.92
CA ARG A 354 -28.75 -23.43 3.82
C ARG A 354 -30.11 -22.85 3.39
N TYR A 355 -30.42 -21.63 3.83
CA TYR A 355 -31.65 -20.93 3.45
C TYR A 355 -31.59 -20.42 2.01
N VAL A 356 -30.42 -19.96 1.55
CA VAL A 356 -30.22 -19.58 0.15
C VAL A 356 -30.40 -20.78 -0.78
N ILE A 357 -29.80 -21.93 -0.44
CA ILE A 357 -30.01 -23.17 -1.19
C ILE A 357 -31.50 -23.54 -1.20
N GLY A 358 -32.15 -23.52 -0.02
CA GLY A 358 -33.59 -23.79 0.09
C GLY A 358 -34.43 -22.85 -0.75
N LEU A 359 -34.12 -21.55 -0.81
CA LEU A 359 -34.86 -20.59 -1.63
C LEU A 359 -34.69 -20.83 -3.13
N LEU A 360 -33.51 -21.24 -3.56
CA LEU A 360 -33.20 -21.53 -4.95
C LEU A 360 -33.78 -22.88 -5.42
N SER A 361 -33.91 -23.86 -4.52
CA SER A 361 -34.51 -25.17 -4.83
C SER A 361 -36.04 -25.19 -4.84
N LEU A 362 -36.69 -24.11 -4.40
CA LEU A 362 -38.14 -24.02 -4.34
C LEU A 362 -38.74 -23.53 -5.66
N THR A 363 -39.56 -24.39 -6.27
CA THR A 363 -40.36 -24.11 -7.48
C THR A 363 -41.65 -23.32 -7.17
N GLU A 364 -42.22 -23.45 -5.96
CA GLU A 364 -43.50 -22.79 -5.60
C GLU A 364 -43.36 -21.49 -4.77
N LYS A 365 -44.12 -20.45 -5.16
CA LYS A 365 -44.14 -19.13 -4.50
C LYS A 365 -44.50 -19.18 -3.01
N ARG A 366 -45.43 -20.06 -2.58
CA ARG A 366 -45.87 -20.18 -1.17
C ARG A 366 -44.77 -20.69 -0.25
N GLN A 367 -43.95 -21.62 -0.73
CA GLN A 367 -42.87 -22.20 0.07
C GLN A 367 -41.72 -21.20 0.26
N ARG A 368 -41.43 -20.35 -0.74
CA ARG A 368 -40.43 -19.26 -0.64
C ARG A 368 -40.79 -18.27 0.47
N GLY A 369 -42.07 -17.92 0.62
CA GLY A 369 -42.53 -16.99 1.65
C GLY A 369 -42.40 -17.49 3.10
N ARG A 370 -42.46 -18.81 3.34
CA ARG A 370 -42.23 -19.40 4.68
C ARG A 370 -40.75 -19.44 5.04
N LEU A 371 -39.88 -19.77 4.09
CA LEU A 371 -38.43 -19.81 4.28
C LEU A 371 -37.82 -18.43 4.50
N LEU A 372 -38.30 -17.41 3.75
CA LEU A 372 -37.91 -16.01 3.99
C LEU A 372 -38.27 -15.57 5.42
N ARG A 373 -39.50 -15.84 5.87
CA ARG A 373 -39.93 -15.48 7.24
C ARG A 373 -39.07 -16.12 8.32
N LYS A 374 -38.70 -17.40 8.17
CA LYS A 374 -37.76 -18.07 9.10
C LYS A 374 -36.34 -17.49 9.06
N ALA A 375 -35.85 -17.10 7.88
CA ALA A 375 -34.54 -16.46 7.75
C ALA A 375 -34.52 -15.07 8.41
N PHE A 376 -35.61 -14.29 8.29
CA PHE A 376 -35.73 -12.97 8.90
C PHE A 376 -35.95 -13.02 10.42
N SER A 377 -36.70 -14.00 10.94
CA SER A 377 -36.89 -14.14 12.39
C SER A 377 -35.60 -14.52 13.14
N GLY A 378 -34.64 -15.16 12.46
CA GLY A 378 -33.33 -15.50 13.05
C GLY A 378 -32.32 -14.36 13.06
N LEU A 379 -32.58 -13.26 12.34
CA LEU A 379 -31.66 -12.11 12.23
C LEU A 379 -31.93 -11.04 13.30
N GLY A 380 -33.12 -10.99 13.90
CA GLY A 380 -33.53 -9.93 14.83
C GLY A 380 -33.09 -10.09 16.29
N GLY A 381 -32.20 -11.03 16.62
CA GLY A 381 -31.93 -11.41 18.02
C GLY A 381 -30.47 -11.45 18.47
N ARG A 382 -29.50 -10.95 17.68
CA ARG A 382 -28.06 -10.98 18.06
C ARG A 382 -27.29 -9.73 17.68
N ASP A 383 -27.91 -8.56 17.84
CA ASP A 383 -27.20 -7.28 17.92
C ASP A 383 -27.37 -6.76 19.36
N GLN A 384 -26.72 -7.43 20.31
CA GLN A 384 -26.25 -6.89 21.59
C GLN A 384 -24.85 -7.44 21.84
#